data_AF-A0A671ME93-F1
#
_entry.id   AF-A0A671ME93-F1
#
_cell.length_a   1.000
_cell.length_b   1.000
_cell.length_c   1.000
_cell.angle_alpha   90.00
_cell.angle_beta   90.00
_cell.angle_gamma   90.00
#
_symmetry.space_group_name_H-M   'P 1'
#
loop_
_entity.id
_entity.type
_entity.pdbx_description
1 polymer ?
#
loop_
_entity_poly.entity_id
_entity_poly.type
_entity_poly.pdbx_seq_one_letter_code
_entity_poly.pdbx_strand_id
1 'polypeptide(L)'
;MSAEFPVPDETLQGTFFAVIGALEQSSGPVRDFLVTQLIGKDLFDMWKVVDPMGLLIKELTCKGIALPEPRLIRSAGASTVLPLYFVGLYSDRKLLAQGPGETVLAAEEEAARVALRKLYGPTPPWDYTAPHEQLQKPGTQALTSG
;
A
#
# COMPACT_ATOMS: atom_id res chain seq x y z
N MET A 1 16.89 27.15 16.26
CA MET A 1 17.58 26.39 17.32
C MET A 1 16.52 25.95 18.32
N SER A 2 16.43 24.65 18.62
CA SER A 2 15.48 24.11 19.60
C SER A 2 15.89 24.51 21.02
N ALA A 3 14.92 24.76 21.89
CA ALA A 3 15.16 25.04 23.31
C ALA A 3 15.48 23.77 24.13
N GLU A 4 15.13 22.59 23.62
CA GLU A 4 15.29 21.29 24.29
C GLU A 4 16.07 20.29 23.40
N PHE A 5 16.85 19.39 24.04
CA PHE A 5 17.60 18.33 23.37
C PHE A 5 17.54 17.00 24.16
N PRO A 6 17.21 15.85 23.52
CA PRO A 6 16.83 15.72 22.11
C PRO A 6 15.51 16.44 21.79
N VAL A 7 15.35 16.87 20.54
CA VAL A 7 14.16 17.60 20.11
C VAL A 7 12.96 16.65 20.14
N PRO A 8 11.83 17.03 20.74
CA PRO A 8 10.61 16.23 20.68
C PRO A 8 10.12 16.01 19.24
N ASP A 9 9.58 14.82 18.95
CA ASP A 9 9.13 14.43 17.61
C ASP A 9 8.08 15.40 17.03
N GLU A 10 7.19 15.94 17.87
CA GLU A 10 6.17 16.90 17.45
C GLU A 10 6.80 18.20 16.89
N THR A 11 7.82 18.73 17.59
CA THR A 11 8.56 19.92 17.17
C THR A 11 9.35 19.63 15.89
N LEU A 12 9.93 18.44 15.76
CA LEU A 12 10.67 18.01 14.57
C LEU A 12 9.73 17.87 13.35
N GLN A 13 8.56 17.27 13.54
CA GLN A 13 7.53 17.16 12.50
C GLN A 13 7.01 18.52 12.06
N GLY A 14 6.70 19.42 13.01
CA GLY A 14 6.21 20.76 12.72
C GLY A 14 7.22 21.60 11.95
N THR A 15 8.50 21.55 12.36
CA THR A 15 9.58 22.25 11.64
C THR A 15 9.82 21.66 10.25
N PHE A 16 9.75 20.33 10.09
CA PHE A 16 9.85 19.69 8.78
C PHE A 16 8.74 20.13 7.82
N PHE A 17 7.47 20.15 8.26
CA PHE A 17 6.36 20.63 7.44
C PHE A 17 6.45 22.13 7.11
N ALA A 18 6.95 22.97 8.04
CA ALA A 18 7.18 24.38 7.76
C ALA A 18 8.22 24.59 6.64
N VAL A 19 9.29 23.77 6.62
CA VAL A 19 10.29 23.78 5.54
C VAL A 19 9.69 23.32 4.21
N ILE A 20 8.87 22.27 4.22
CA ILE A 20 8.15 21.81 3.02
C ILE A 20 7.25 22.91 2.45
N GLY A 21 6.47 23.59 3.29
CA GLY A 21 5.59 24.69 2.85
C GLY A 21 6.36 25.88 2.27
N ALA A 22 7.50 26.23 2.87
CA ALA A 22 8.38 27.27 2.32
C ALA A 22 9.02 26.84 0.98
N LEU A 23 9.37 25.56 0.84
CA LEU A 23 9.89 24.99 -0.40
C LEU A 23 8.84 24.98 -1.51
N GLU A 24 7.58 24.63 -1.23
CA GLU A 24 6.50 24.66 -2.22
C GLU A 24 6.30 26.07 -2.82
N GLN A 25 6.49 27.12 -2.01
CA GLN A 25 6.32 28.51 -2.45
C GLN A 25 7.52 29.06 -3.23
N SER A 26 8.69 28.42 -3.13
CA SER A 26 9.95 28.91 -3.72
C SER A 26 10.58 27.99 -4.76
N SER A 27 10.34 26.68 -4.69
CA SER A 27 11.00 25.62 -5.48
C SER A 27 10.04 24.47 -5.81
N GLY A 28 10.55 23.48 -6.54
CA GLY A 28 9.81 22.34 -7.10
C GLY A 28 9.38 21.26 -6.08
N PRO A 29 8.82 20.14 -6.57
CA PRO A 29 8.09 19.16 -5.76
C PRO A 29 8.96 18.37 -4.76
N VAL A 30 8.44 18.14 -3.56
CA VAL A 30 9.11 17.40 -2.45
C VAL A 30 9.03 15.86 -2.60
N ARG A 31 8.52 15.39 -3.74
CA ARG A 31 8.26 13.97 -4.03
C ARG A 31 9.50 13.10 -3.80
N ASP A 32 10.67 13.57 -4.22
CA ASP A 32 11.91 12.79 -4.19
C ASP A 32 12.40 12.49 -2.77
N PHE A 33 12.02 13.29 -1.78
CA PHE A 33 12.35 13.05 -0.37
C PHE A 33 11.39 12.09 0.31
N LEU A 34 10.09 12.16 -0.04
CA LEU A 34 9.05 11.37 0.64
C LEU A 34 8.81 10.01 -0.01
N VAL A 35 8.75 9.95 -1.34
CA VAL A 35 8.44 8.70 -2.06
C VAL A 35 9.59 7.71 -1.98
N THR A 36 10.84 8.19 -1.90
CA THR A 36 12.01 7.33 -1.70
C THR A 36 11.95 6.56 -0.38
N GLN A 37 11.27 7.09 0.64
CA GLN A 37 11.05 6.40 1.93
C GLN A 37 10.05 5.24 1.85
N LEU A 38 9.34 5.10 0.73
CA LEU A 38 8.39 4.02 0.46
C LEU A 38 9.02 2.85 -0.30
N ILE A 39 10.22 3.04 -0.86
CA ILE A 39 10.91 1.99 -1.61
C ILE A 39 11.24 0.83 -0.66
N GLY A 40 10.83 -0.38 -1.05
CA GLY A 40 11.13 -1.61 -0.31
C GLY A 40 10.25 -1.86 0.92
N LYS A 41 9.29 -0.98 1.23
CA LYS A 41 8.27 -1.24 2.26
C LYS A 41 7.09 -2.00 1.67
N ASP A 42 6.55 -2.97 2.40
CA ASP A 42 5.32 -3.65 1.98
C ASP A 42 4.08 -2.80 2.30
N LEU A 43 3.05 -2.94 1.47
CA LEU A 43 1.79 -2.21 1.64
C LEU A 43 1.14 -2.52 3.00
N PHE A 44 1.15 -3.79 3.42
CA PHE A 44 0.50 -4.21 4.66
C PHE A 44 1.35 -3.98 5.92
N ASP A 45 2.62 -3.60 5.76
CA ASP A 45 3.42 -3.07 6.88
C ASP A 45 2.96 -1.65 7.22
N MET A 46 2.67 -0.85 6.19
CA MET A 46 2.18 0.53 6.35
C MET A 46 0.68 0.58 6.67
N TRP A 47 -0.09 -0.34 6.10
CA TRP A 47 -1.53 -0.43 6.28
C TRP A 47 -1.90 -1.74 7.00
N LYS A 48 -2.15 -1.61 8.31
CA LYS A 48 -2.61 -2.73 9.13
C LYS A 48 -4.07 -3.08 8.80
N VAL A 49 -4.24 -4.04 7.90
CA VAL A 49 -5.56 -4.57 7.53
C VAL A 49 -6.03 -5.57 8.58
N VAL A 50 -7.21 -5.30 9.14
CA VAL A 50 -7.95 -6.25 9.98
C VAL A 50 -8.90 -7.02 9.07
N ASP A 51 -8.84 -8.35 9.10
CA ASP A 51 -9.60 -9.25 8.22
C ASP A 51 -9.32 -9.05 6.71
N PRO A 52 -8.18 -9.55 6.19
CA PRO A 52 -7.83 -9.40 4.77
C PRO A 52 -8.81 -10.16 3.85
N MET A 53 -9.45 -11.22 4.35
CA MET A 53 -10.37 -12.02 3.55
C MET A 53 -11.68 -11.26 3.31
N GLY A 54 -12.25 -10.66 4.35
CA GLY A 54 -13.43 -9.80 4.23
C GLY A 54 -13.19 -8.58 3.34
N LEU A 55 -12.00 -7.98 3.40
CA LEU A 55 -11.62 -6.89 2.49
C LEU A 55 -11.55 -7.36 1.03
N LEU A 56 -10.94 -8.51 0.78
CA LEU A 56 -10.86 -9.06 -0.58
C LEU A 56 -12.25 -9.38 -1.15
N ILE A 57 -13.16 -9.93 -0.35
CA ILE A 57 -14.54 -10.19 -0.77
C ILE A 57 -15.24 -8.89 -1.18
N LYS A 58 -15.07 -7.81 -0.41
CA LYS A 58 -15.64 -6.49 -0.75
C LYS A 58 -15.08 -5.98 -2.08
N GLU A 59 -13.76 -6.03 -2.25
CA GLU A 59 -13.10 -5.58 -3.48
C GLU A 59 -13.53 -6.40 -4.72
N LEU A 60 -13.61 -7.72 -4.59
CA LEU A 60 -14.06 -8.60 -5.68
C LEU A 60 -15.53 -8.36 -6.04
N THR A 61 -16.39 -8.14 -5.04
CA THR A 61 -17.80 -7.81 -5.23
C THR A 61 -17.95 -6.49 -5.97
N CYS A 62 -17.19 -5.45 -5.58
CA CYS A 62 -17.17 -4.15 -6.25
C CYS A 62 -16.74 -4.26 -7.72
N LYS A 63 -15.85 -5.21 -8.05
CA LYS A 63 -15.37 -5.45 -9.42
C LYS A 63 -16.21 -6.46 -10.22
N GLY A 64 -17.28 -7.01 -9.63
CA GLY A 64 -18.14 -8.00 -10.28
C GLY A 64 -17.46 -9.35 -10.53
N ILE A 65 -16.43 -9.69 -9.76
CA ILE A 65 -15.72 -10.97 -9.84
C ILE A 65 -16.40 -11.94 -8.85
N ALA A 66 -16.44 -13.23 -9.19
CA ALA A 66 -16.98 -14.25 -8.31
C ALA A 66 -16.22 -14.32 -6.97
N LEU A 67 -16.89 -14.85 -5.95
CA LEU A 67 -16.31 -14.95 -4.62
C LEU A 67 -15.14 -15.93 -4.60
N PRO A 68 -14.08 -15.63 -3.81
CA PRO A 68 -12.91 -16.49 -3.72
C PRO A 68 -13.19 -17.73 -2.88
N GLU A 69 -12.80 -18.90 -3.39
CA GLU A 69 -12.81 -20.18 -2.70
C GLU A 69 -11.39 -20.57 -2.25
N PRO A 70 -11.11 -20.69 -0.95
CA PRO A 70 -9.83 -21.17 -0.45
C PRO A 70 -9.71 -22.69 -0.61
N ARG A 71 -8.54 -23.14 -1.09
CA ARG A 71 -8.20 -24.58 -1.21
C ARG A 71 -6.77 -24.84 -0.79
N LEU A 72 -6.55 -25.93 -0.06
CA LEU A 72 -5.21 -26.39 0.28
C LEU A 72 -4.53 -26.98 -0.97
N ILE A 73 -3.41 -26.37 -1.38
CA ILE A 73 -2.63 -26.81 -2.55
C ILE A 73 -1.52 -27.76 -2.13
N ARG A 74 -0.81 -27.43 -1.06
CA ARG A 74 0.35 -28.20 -0.57
C ARG A 74 0.41 -28.15 0.95
N SER A 75 0.91 -29.22 1.55
CA SER A 75 1.26 -29.27 2.95
C SER A 75 2.56 -30.04 3.13
N ALA A 76 3.39 -29.60 4.07
CA ALA A 76 4.59 -30.31 4.51
C ALA A 76 4.64 -30.31 6.04
N GLY A 77 5.05 -31.43 6.64
CA GLY A 77 5.24 -31.52 8.08
C GLY A 77 3.96 -31.32 8.92
N ALA A 78 2.79 -31.72 8.44
CA ALA A 78 1.51 -31.48 9.12
C ALA A 78 1.46 -31.98 10.58
N SER A 79 2.25 -33.01 10.91
CA SER A 79 2.35 -33.59 12.27
C SER A 79 3.59 -33.14 13.04
N THR A 80 4.32 -32.12 12.58
CA THR A 80 5.52 -31.60 13.25
C THR A 80 5.19 -30.29 13.98
N VAL A 81 6.16 -29.80 14.76
CA VAL A 81 6.07 -28.49 15.42
C VAL A 81 6.15 -27.33 14.42
N LEU A 82 6.69 -27.57 13.22
CA LEU A 82 6.89 -26.57 12.17
C LEU A 82 6.19 -27.01 10.88
N PRO A 83 4.84 -27.06 10.88
CA PRO A 83 4.08 -27.37 9.68
C PRO A 83 4.14 -26.20 8.69
N LEU A 84 4.00 -26.52 7.41
CA LEU A 84 3.92 -25.53 6.32
C LEU A 84 2.75 -25.89 5.41
N TYR A 85 1.79 -24.99 5.30
CA TYR A 85 0.63 -25.10 4.43
C TYR A 85 0.68 -24.03 3.35
N PHE A 86 0.22 -24.39 2.15
CA PHE A 86 -0.01 -23.45 1.06
C PHE A 86 -1.49 -23.49 0.70
N VAL A 87 -2.16 -22.35 0.89
CA VAL A 87 -3.56 -22.16 0.52
C VAL A 87 -3.61 -21.30 -0.75
N GLY A 88 -4.40 -21.75 -1.72
CA GLY A 88 -4.72 -21.01 -2.93
C GLY A 88 -6.13 -20.47 -2.88
N LEU A 89 -6.31 -19.23 -3.32
CA LEU A 89 -7.62 -18.63 -3.53
C LEU A 89 -7.99 -18.76 -5.00
N TYR A 90 -9.12 -19.41 -5.27
CA TYR A 90 -9.65 -19.61 -6.62
C TYR A 90 -10.93 -18.79 -6.81
N SER A 91 -11.09 -18.17 -7.97
CA SER A 91 -12.37 -17.59 -8.41
C SER A 91 -12.65 -18.10 -9.81
N ASP A 92 -13.86 -18.62 -10.05
CA ASP A 92 -14.24 -19.25 -11.33
C ASP A 92 -13.21 -20.26 -11.85
N ARG A 93 -12.68 -21.10 -10.94
CA ARG A 93 -11.65 -22.13 -11.21
C ARG A 93 -10.28 -21.56 -11.64
N LYS A 94 -10.08 -20.24 -11.58
CA LYS A 94 -8.80 -19.58 -11.83
C LYS A 94 -8.12 -19.25 -10.51
N LEU A 95 -6.82 -19.54 -10.41
CA LEU A 95 -6.02 -19.20 -9.24
C LEU A 95 -5.78 -17.68 -9.21
N LEU A 96 -6.29 -17.00 -8.19
CA LEU A 96 -6.05 -15.58 -7.93
C LEU A 96 -4.68 -15.39 -7.28
N ALA A 97 -4.46 -16.10 -6.17
CA ALA A 97 -3.27 -15.99 -5.35
C ALA A 97 -3.05 -17.26 -4.54
N GLN A 98 -1.83 -17.40 -4.02
CA GLN A 98 -1.47 -18.45 -3.07
C GLN A 98 -0.64 -17.83 -1.94
N GLY A 99 -0.77 -18.35 -0.73
CA GLY A 99 -0.07 -17.89 0.46
C GLY A 99 0.46 -19.07 1.28
N PRO A 100 1.71 -19.00 1.77
CA PRO A 100 2.23 -19.94 2.74
C PRO A 100 1.79 -19.56 4.17
N GLY A 101 1.72 -20.53 5.07
CA GLY A 101 1.49 -20.28 6.48
C GLY A 101 1.76 -21.51 7.35
N GLU A 102 1.99 -21.26 8.63
CA GLU A 102 2.16 -22.30 9.67
C GLU A 102 0.84 -22.98 10.03
N THR A 103 -0.28 -22.31 9.85
CA THR A 103 -1.63 -22.89 9.96
C THR A 103 -2.38 -22.68 8.66
N VAL A 104 -3.43 -23.47 8.43
CA VAL A 104 -4.29 -23.32 7.25
C VAL A 104 -4.92 -21.92 7.23
N LEU A 105 -5.35 -21.40 8.39
CA LEU A 105 -5.91 -20.06 8.53
C LEU A 105 -4.87 -18.97 8.23
N ALA A 106 -3.65 -19.09 8.76
CA ALA A 106 -2.58 -18.13 8.47
C ALA A 106 -2.21 -18.12 6.97
N ALA A 107 -2.17 -19.30 6.34
CA ALA A 107 -1.91 -19.42 4.92
C ALA A 107 -3.03 -18.81 4.06
N GLU A 108 -4.29 -18.94 4.50
CA GLU A 108 -5.45 -18.31 3.86
C GLU A 108 -5.39 -16.78 3.96
N GLU A 109 -5.10 -16.24 5.14
CA GLU A 109 -4.93 -14.80 5.32
C GLU A 109 -3.81 -14.24 4.44
N GLU A 110 -2.67 -14.94 4.37
CA GLU A 110 -1.56 -14.52 3.52
C GLU A 110 -1.92 -14.61 2.04
N ALA A 111 -2.68 -15.64 1.62
CA ALA A 111 -3.18 -15.73 0.25
C ALA A 111 -4.11 -14.55 -0.08
N ALA A 112 -4.94 -14.10 0.86
CA ALA A 112 -5.78 -12.92 0.71
C ALA A 112 -4.95 -11.63 0.59
N ARG A 113 -3.89 -11.46 1.39
CA ARG A 113 -2.94 -10.35 1.26
C ARG A 113 -2.26 -10.35 -0.11
N VAL A 114 -1.76 -11.49 -0.57
CA VAL A 114 -1.18 -11.61 -1.92
C VAL A 114 -2.20 -11.24 -3.01
N ALA A 115 -3.45 -11.66 -2.90
CA ALA A 115 -4.50 -11.31 -3.85
C ALA A 115 -4.78 -9.79 -3.87
N LEU A 116 -4.90 -9.17 -2.69
CA LEU A 116 -5.10 -7.73 -2.54
C LEU A 116 -3.92 -6.93 -3.12
N ARG A 117 -2.67 -7.36 -2.89
CA ARG A 117 -1.47 -6.74 -3.53
C ARG A 117 -1.57 -6.77 -5.05
N LYS A 118 -1.96 -7.90 -5.63
CA LYS A 118 -2.17 -7.99 -7.08
C LYS A 118 -3.31 -7.09 -7.56
N LEU A 119 -4.36 -6.93 -6.75
CA LEU A 119 -5.54 -6.15 -7.09
C LEU A 119 -5.30 -4.63 -7.04
N TYR A 120 -4.48 -4.15 -6.11
CA TYR A 120 -4.05 -2.74 -6.03
C TYR A 120 -2.89 -2.41 -6.99
N GLY A 121 -2.26 -3.45 -7.55
CA GLY A 121 -1.21 -3.34 -8.56
C GLY A 121 0.18 -3.59 -7.98
N PRO A 122 1.12 -4.11 -8.79
CA PRO A 122 2.51 -4.16 -8.40
C PRO A 122 2.99 -2.73 -8.11
N THR A 123 3.90 -2.54 -7.17
CA THR A 123 4.66 -1.30 -7.08
C THR A 123 5.77 -1.35 -8.15
N PRO A 124 5.58 -0.82 -9.38
CA PRO A 124 6.71 -0.68 -10.29
C PRO A 124 7.76 0.21 -9.62
N PRO A 125 9.05 0.06 -9.97
CA PRO A 125 10.05 1.05 -9.60
C PRO A 125 9.54 2.41 -10.06
N TRP A 126 9.42 3.34 -9.11
CA TRP A 126 8.83 4.64 -9.37
C TRP A 126 9.64 5.36 -10.44
N ASP A 127 8.98 5.82 -11.50
CA ASP A 127 9.67 6.57 -12.55
C ASP A 127 9.87 8.02 -12.09
N TYR A 128 11.11 8.35 -11.71
CA TYR A 128 11.53 9.68 -11.31
C TYR A 128 11.81 10.60 -12.51
N THR A 129 11.78 10.08 -13.74
CA THR A 129 12.04 10.86 -14.96
C THR A 129 10.79 11.47 -15.58
N ALA A 130 9.60 11.03 -15.16
CA ALA A 130 8.33 11.54 -15.66
C ALA A 130 8.11 13.02 -15.29
N PRO A 131 7.80 13.90 -16.27
CA PRO A 131 7.52 15.31 -16.00
C PRO A 131 6.34 15.49 -15.03
N HIS A 132 6.44 16.52 -14.19
CA HIS A 132 5.37 16.94 -13.32
C HIS A 132 4.16 17.39 -14.15
N GLU A 133 3.12 16.57 -14.23
CA GLU A 133 1.84 17.01 -14.78
C GLU A 133 1.28 18.05 -13.81
N GLN A 134 1.45 19.33 -14.16
CA GLN A 134 0.87 20.43 -13.41
C GLN A 134 -0.64 20.21 -13.38
N LEU A 135 -1.18 19.86 -12.21
CA LEU A 135 -2.60 19.99 -11.94
C LEU A 135 -2.93 21.48 -12.19
N GLN A 136 -3.46 21.78 -13.38
CA GLN A 136 -3.77 23.15 -13.79
C GLN A 136 -4.77 23.71 -12.78
N LYS A 137 -4.33 24.69 -11.98
CA LYS A 137 -5.25 25.51 -11.17
C LYS A 137 -6.19 26.22 -12.16
N PRO A 138 -7.52 26.12 -12.04
CA PRO A 138 -8.42 26.90 -12.87
C PRO A 138 -8.11 28.38 -12.66
N GLY A 139 -7.71 29.04 -13.75
CA GLY A 139 -7.25 30.42 -13.72
C GLY A 139 -8.29 31.35 -13.12
N THR A 140 -7.86 32.11 -12.11
CA THR A 140 -8.48 33.36 -11.69
C THR A 140 -8.67 34.24 -12.93
N GLN A 141 -9.88 34.28 -13.49
CA GLN A 141 -10.24 35.30 -14.46
C GLN A 141 -10.23 36.64 -13.73
N ALA A 142 -9.20 37.42 -14.00
CA ALA A 142 -9.17 38.83 -13.67
C ALA A 142 -10.34 39.51 -14.39
N LEU A 143 -11.30 40.00 -13.62
CA LEU A 143 -12.28 40.98 -14.07
C LEU A 143 -11.54 42.27 -14.40
N THR A 144 -11.27 42.49 -15.69
CA THR A 144 -10.90 43.81 -16.22
C THR A 144 -12.12 44.45 -16.87
N SER A 145 -12.65 45.46 -16.18
CA SER A 145 -13.29 46.69 -16.68
C SER A 145 -13.87 46.73 -18.12
N GLY A 146 -15.17 46.99 -18.17
CA GLY A 146 -15.91 47.65 -19.26
C GLY A 146 -17.14 48.31 -18.68
#